data_AF-Q5C3W5-F1
#
_entry.id   AF-Q5C3W5-F1
#
_cell.length_a   1.000
_cell.length_b   1.000
_cell.length_c   1.000
_cell.angle_alpha   90.00
_cell.angle_beta   90.00
_cell.angle_gamma   90.00
#
_symmetry.space_group_name_H-M   'P 1'
#
loop_
_entity.id
_entity.type
_entity.pdbx_description
1 polymer ?
#
loop_
_entity_poly.entity_id
_entity_poly.type
_entity_poly.pdbx_seq_one_letter_code
_entity_poly.pdbx_strand_id
1 'polypeptide(L)'
;NPDAIIKSDSPEKLVTCYDPIKMNYHPIHDCNWKEGESVPYLSLAKTFECIETTSSRIKITETLSNFFRSVGLLSPFDMTSCVYLCLNRLGPAYEGTELGVGETVLLKALAATTGVGIEHIRSSLKKYGDLGVVAETIRSRQKILSAPKPLTISLVFSKLKNIASMSGNSAQNKKLEIVRSLLVACRESETKYLIRSLSGKLRIGLAEQTVLTALGQAVAMTPFHFKADDESPRIVDASNGISSEQWKTVLDTA
;
A
#
# COMPACT_ATOMS: atom_id res chain seq x y z
N ASN A 1 35.05 26.27 -8.85
CA ASN A 1 34.85 24.80 -8.88
C ASN A 1 33.52 24.51 -8.20
N PRO A 2 32.45 24.21 -8.95
CA PRO A 2 31.09 24.09 -8.42
C PRO A 2 30.77 22.73 -7.77
N ASP A 3 31.78 21.94 -7.40
CA ASP A 3 31.60 20.61 -6.81
C ASP A 3 31.68 20.60 -5.28
N ALA A 4 30.79 21.34 -4.62
CA ALA A 4 30.55 21.15 -3.19
C ALA A 4 29.16 21.66 -2.82
N ILE A 5 28.18 20.73 -2.80
CA ILE A 5 27.12 20.52 -1.79
C ILE A 5 26.18 19.45 -2.39
N ILE A 6 26.58 18.19 -2.28
CA ILE A 6 25.62 17.08 -2.19
C ILE A 6 25.79 16.57 -0.76
N LYS A 7 25.10 17.23 0.17
CA LYS A 7 24.95 16.67 1.51
C LYS A 7 24.03 15.47 1.36
N SER A 8 24.57 14.31 1.70
CA SER A 8 23.88 13.04 1.84
C SER A 8 22.65 13.21 2.74
N ASP A 9 21.46 13.31 2.15
CA ASP A 9 20.23 13.18 2.91
C ASP A 9 20.14 11.76 3.46
N SER A 10 19.92 11.66 4.76
CA SER A 10 19.71 10.40 5.45
C SER A 10 18.51 9.65 4.84
N PRO A 11 18.58 8.31 4.70
CA PRO A 11 17.53 7.51 4.04
C PRO A 11 16.14 7.60 4.70
N GLU A 12 16.05 8.19 5.90
CA GLU A 12 14.78 8.42 6.60
C GLU A 12 13.97 9.61 6.06
N LYS A 13 14.60 10.61 5.42
CA LYS A 13 13.88 11.82 4.95
C LYS A 13 13.10 11.64 3.64
N LEU A 14 13.50 10.71 2.78
CA LEU A 14 12.83 10.48 1.49
C LEU A 14 11.44 9.84 1.64
N VAL A 15 11.16 9.22 2.78
CA VAL A 15 9.97 8.38 2.96
C VAL A 15 8.69 9.20 3.19
N THR A 16 8.79 10.46 3.63
CA THR A 16 7.64 11.24 4.15
C THR A 16 6.95 12.17 3.13
N CYS A 17 7.40 12.25 1.87
CA CYS A 17 6.90 13.22 0.90
C CYS A 17 5.96 12.66 -0.19
N TYR A 18 5.46 11.44 -0.03
CA TYR A 18 4.57 10.82 -1.03
C TYR A 18 3.14 11.36 -0.92
N ASP A 19 2.65 11.91 -2.03
CA ASP A 19 1.29 12.44 -2.17
C ASP A 19 0.67 12.01 -3.52
N PRO A 20 -0.21 10.98 -3.53
CA PRO A 20 -0.85 10.51 -4.77
C PRO A 20 -1.97 11.43 -5.29
N ILE A 21 -2.40 12.42 -4.50
CA ILE A 21 -3.43 13.39 -4.91
C ILE A 21 -2.83 14.70 -5.41
N LYS A 22 -1.50 14.78 -5.53
CA LYS A 22 -0.80 15.96 -6.03
C LYS A 22 -1.30 16.34 -7.43
N MET A 23 -1.60 17.62 -7.62
CA MET A 23 -1.93 18.15 -8.94
C MET A 23 -0.75 17.95 -9.91
N ASN A 24 -1.04 17.51 -11.12
CA ASN A 24 -0.04 17.19 -12.15
C ASN A 24 0.98 16.14 -11.67
N TYR A 25 0.49 15.09 -11.00
CA TYR A 25 1.31 13.99 -10.50
C TYR A 25 2.22 13.39 -11.57
N HIS A 26 3.52 13.40 -11.32
CA HIS A 26 4.54 12.81 -12.17
C HIS A 26 5.03 11.48 -11.59
N PRO A 27 4.83 10.34 -12.29
CA PRO A 27 5.00 9.01 -11.69
C PRO A 27 6.44 8.64 -11.34
N ILE A 28 7.44 9.38 -11.83
CA ILE A 28 8.85 9.20 -11.46
C ILE A 28 9.27 10.18 -10.36
N HIS A 29 8.76 11.42 -10.37
CA HIS A 29 9.29 12.49 -9.52
C HIS A 29 8.49 12.67 -8.23
N ASP A 30 7.22 12.26 -8.23
CA ASP A 30 6.31 12.37 -7.10
C ASP A 30 6.12 11.03 -6.35
N CYS A 31 6.89 10.01 -6.73
CA CYS A 31 7.03 8.79 -5.94
C CYS A 31 8.17 8.93 -4.91
N ASN A 32 8.23 8.01 -3.95
CA ASN A 32 9.25 8.00 -2.89
C ASN A 32 10.15 6.75 -2.93
N TRP A 33 10.32 6.12 -4.10
CA TRP A 33 11.24 4.99 -4.31
C TRP A 33 11.91 5.07 -5.68
N LYS A 34 12.98 4.29 -5.89
CA LYS A 34 13.74 4.29 -7.16
C LYS A 34 13.31 3.14 -8.07
N GLU A 35 13.62 3.29 -9.35
CA GLU A 35 13.47 2.22 -10.33
C GLU A 35 14.23 0.96 -9.90
N GLY A 36 13.58 -0.19 -10.02
CA GLY A 36 14.11 -1.49 -9.59
C GLY A 36 13.97 -1.77 -8.09
N GLU A 37 13.58 -0.80 -7.26
CA GLU A 37 13.30 -1.03 -5.84
C GLU A 37 11.87 -1.57 -5.63
N SER A 38 11.68 -2.39 -4.61
CA SER A 38 10.33 -2.82 -4.21
C SER A 38 9.57 -1.65 -3.60
N VAL A 39 8.29 -1.54 -3.96
CA VAL A 39 7.41 -0.44 -3.57
C VAL A 39 7.31 -0.40 -2.03
N PRO A 40 7.56 0.75 -1.37
CA PRO A 40 7.36 0.88 0.06
C PRO A 40 5.89 0.66 0.43
N TYR A 41 5.64 -0.14 1.46
CA TYR A 41 4.26 -0.40 1.90
C TYR A 41 3.57 0.88 2.39
N LEU A 42 4.33 1.80 3.00
CA LEU A 42 3.85 3.12 3.39
C LEU A 42 3.24 3.89 2.21
N SER A 43 3.78 3.78 1.00
CA SER A 43 3.23 4.47 -0.18
C SER A 43 1.82 3.97 -0.49
N LEU A 44 1.60 2.65 -0.44
CA LEU A 44 0.26 2.09 -0.56
C LEU A 44 -0.65 2.51 0.60
N ALA A 45 -0.14 2.51 1.84
CA ALA A 45 -0.90 2.95 3.02
C ALA A 45 -1.35 4.42 2.92
N LYS A 46 -0.50 5.31 2.39
CA LYS A 46 -0.84 6.72 2.11
C LYS A 46 -1.87 6.84 0.99
N THR A 47 -1.76 6.05 -0.06
CA THR A 47 -2.80 5.95 -1.10
C THR A 47 -4.15 5.55 -0.50
N PHE A 48 -4.17 4.56 0.41
CA PHE A 48 -5.39 4.16 1.12
C PHE A 48 -5.95 5.25 2.02
N GLU A 49 -5.10 6.04 2.68
CA GLU A 49 -5.51 7.20 3.50
C GLU A 49 -6.20 8.29 2.67
N CYS A 50 -5.66 8.62 1.50
CA CYS A 50 -6.28 9.54 0.56
C CYS A 50 -7.62 8.99 0.03
N ILE A 51 -7.70 7.70 -0.29
CA ILE A 51 -8.93 7.06 -0.79
C ILE A 51 -10.02 7.05 0.28
N GLU A 52 -9.69 6.66 1.52
CA GLU A 52 -10.66 6.56 2.62
C GLU A 52 -11.32 7.90 2.96
N THR A 53 -10.61 9.00 2.77
CA THR A 53 -11.09 10.36 3.05
C THR A 53 -11.79 11.02 1.85
N THR A 54 -11.80 10.37 0.68
CA THR A 54 -12.36 10.92 -0.56
C THR A 54 -13.73 10.31 -0.87
N SER A 55 -14.73 11.15 -1.14
CA SER A 55 -16.08 10.69 -1.51
C SER A 55 -16.29 10.54 -3.03
N SER A 56 -15.51 11.25 -3.84
CA SER A 56 -15.63 11.21 -5.30
C SER A 56 -14.95 9.97 -5.89
N ARG A 57 -15.73 9.08 -6.51
CA ARG A 57 -15.21 7.90 -7.22
C ARG A 57 -14.18 8.27 -8.29
N ILE A 58 -14.38 9.38 -9.00
CA ILE A 58 -13.45 9.86 -10.03
C ILE A 58 -12.09 10.17 -9.40
N LYS A 59 -12.08 10.92 -8.29
CA LYS A 59 -10.83 11.24 -7.56
C LYS A 59 -10.17 10.00 -6.97
N ILE A 60 -10.95 9.04 -6.46
CA ILE A 60 -10.42 7.74 -5.99
C ILE A 60 -9.70 7.02 -7.14
N THR A 61 -10.34 6.92 -8.31
CA THR A 61 -9.75 6.29 -9.49
C THR A 61 -8.46 7.00 -9.90
N GLU A 62 -8.45 8.33 -9.92
CA GLU A 62 -7.26 9.13 -10.25
C GLU A 62 -6.12 8.92 -9.25
N THR A 63 -6.42 8.95 -7.95
CA THR A 63 -5.45 8.71 -6.87
C THR A 63 -4.80 7.34 -7.00
N LEU A 64 -5.61 6.30 -7.25
CA LEU A 64 -5.12 4.94 -7.41
C LEU A 64 -4.38 4.75 -8.74
N SER A 65 -4.83 5.42 -9.81
CA SER A 65 -4.15 5.45 -11.10
C SER A 65 -2.75 6.05 -10.97
N ASN A 66 -2.60 7.18 -10.27
CA ASN A 66 -1.30 7.79 -9.99
C ASN A 66 -0.33 6.82 -9.29
N PHE A 67 -0.82 6.12 -8.25
CA PHE A 67 -0.04 5.07 -7.62
C PHE A 67 0.37 3.96 -8.61
N PHE A 68 -0.57 3.43 -9.42
CA PHE A 68 -0.26 2.38 -10.39
C PHE A 68 0.67 2.83 -11.52
N ARG A 69 0.61 4.09 -11.97
CA ARG A 69 1.55 4.64 -12.97
C ARG A 69 2.99 4.54 -12.46
N SER A 70 3.23 4.94 -11.21
CA SER A 70 4.56 4.86 -10.57
C SER A 70 5.01 3.41 -10.36
N VAL A 71 4.11 2.54 -9.89
CA VAL A 71 4.42 1.11 -9.72
C VAL A 71 4.77 0.46 -11.05
N GLY A 72 3.96 0.70 -12.09
CA GLY A 72 4.15 0.10 -13.41
C GLY A 72 5.47 0.52 -14.04
N LEU A 73 5.85 1.79 -13.91
CA LEU A 73 7.13 2.28 -14.41
C LEU A 73 8.31 1.72 -13.57
N LEU A 74 8.29 1.94 -12.27
CA LEU A 74 9.51 1.78 -11.46
C LEU A 74 9.68 0.37 -10.89
N SER A 75 8.57 -0.35 -10.68
CA SER A 75 8.53 -1.61 -9.93
C SER A 75 7.46 -2.57 -10.49
N PRO A 76 7.46 -2.88 -11.80
CA PRO A 76 6.40 -3.67 -12.42
C PRO A 76 6.22 -5.06 -11.80
N PHE A 77 7.28 -5.63 -11.20
CA PHE A 77 7.25 -6.90 -10.47
C PHE A 77 6.37 -6.88 -9.21
N ASP A 78 6.12 -5.71 -8.61
CA ASP A 78 5.23 -5.55 -7.45
C ASP A 78 3.77 -5.25 -7.84
N MET A 79 3.48 -5.01 -9.14
CA MET A 79 2.15 -4.61 -9.62
C MET A 79 1.06 -5.58 -9.18
N THR A 80 1.25 -6.87 -9.41
CA THR A 80 0.28 -7.91 -9.05
C THR A 80 0.00 -7.93 -7.55
N SER A 81 1.04 -7.80 -6.72
CA SER A 81 0.90 -7.73 -5.27
C SER A 81 0.18 -6.46 -4.83
N CYS A 82 0.45 -5.32 -5.47
CA CYS A 82 -0.27 -4.07 -5.21
C CYS A 82 -1.78 -4.20 -5.49
N VAL A 83 -2.15 -4.75 -6.65
CA VAL A 83 -3.55 -4.98 -7.03
C VAL A 83 -4.25 -5.89 -6.01
N TYR A 84 -3.61 -7.00 -5.64
CA TYR A 84 -4.17 -7.91 -4.64
C TYR A 84 -4.34 -7.26 -3.27
N LEU A 85 -3.38 -6.46 -2.81
CA LEU A 85 -3.50 -5.72 -1.54
C LEU A 85 -4.62 -4.66 -1.60
N CYS A 86 -4.82 -3.98 -2.72
CA CYS A 86 -5.95 -3.04 -2.91
C CYS A 86 -7.31 -3.74 -2.78
N LEU A 87 -7.40 -4.99 -3.26
CA LEU A 87 -8.59 -5.83 -3.16
C LEU A 87 -8.69 -6.58 -1.83
N ASN A 88 -7.67 -6.46 -0.98
CA ASN A 88 -7.47 -7.27 0.22
C ASN A 88 -7.59 -8.79 -0.03
N ARG A 89 -7.05 -9.26 -1.17
CA ARG A 89 -6.99 -10.66 -1.57
C ARG A 89 -5.52 -11.13 -1.56
N LEU A 90 -5.31 -12.43 -1.46
CA LEU A 90 -3.96 -13.04 -1.50
C LEU A 90 -3.70 -13.86 -2.76
N GLY A 91 -4.68 -13.93 -3.65
CA GLY A 91 -4.62 -14.69 -4.89
C GLY A 91 -5.94 -14.63 -5.63
N PRO A 92 -6.04 -15.38 -6.74
CA PRO A 92 -7.29 -15.57 -7.47
C PRO A 92 -8.40 -16.14 -6.58
N ALA A 93 -9.64 -15.72 -6.84
CA ALA A 93 -10.79 -16.12 -6.01
C ALA A 93 -11.01 -17.65 -5.99
N TYR A 94 -10.68 -18.35 -7.08
CA TYR A 94 -10.84 -19.81 -7.18
C TYR A 94 -9.86 -20.60 -6.29
N GLU A 95 -8.80 -19.98 -5.78
CA GLU A 95 -7.85 -20.64 -4.85
C GLU A 95 -8.38 -20.65 -3.41
N GLY A 96 -9.41 -19.87 -3.08
CA GLY A 96 -10.04 -19.85 -1.75
C GLY A 96 -9.08 -19.48 -0.61
N THR A 97 -7.98 -18.78 -0.89
CA THR A 97 -6.98 -18.46 0.13
C THR A 97 -7.48 -17.36 1.06
N GLU A 98 -7.69 -17.72 2.32
CA GLU A 98 -8.04 -16.79 3.39
C GLU A 98 -6.88 -16.61 4.37
N LEU A 99 -6.73 -15.41 4.93
CA LEU A 99 -5.71 -15.13 5.95
C LEU A 99 -5.85 -16.02 7.19
N GLY A 100 -7.10 -16.34 7.57
CA GLY A 100 -7.39 -17.16 8.75
C GLY A 100 -6.78 -16.60 10.03
N VAL A 101 -6.79 -15.26 10.19
CA VAL A 101 -6.32 -14.56 11.39
C VAL A 101 -7.53 -14.04 12.17
N GLY A 102 -7.81 -14.68 13.30
CA GLY A 102 -8.89 -14.23 14.19
C GLY A 102 -8.53 -12.95 14.94
N GLU A 103 -9.54 -12.19 15.35
CA GLU A 103 -9.38 -10.95 16.13
C GLU A 103 -8.52 -11.16 17.39
N THR A 104 -8.66 -12.30 18.06
CA THR A 104 -7.86 -12.67 19.23
C THR A 104 -6.35 -12.68 18.94
N VAL A 105 -5.92 -13.12 17.76
CA VAL A 105 -4.49 -13.11 17.37
C VAL A 105 -4.02 -11.67 17.17
N LEU A 106 -4.83 -10.83 16.53
CA LEU A 106 -4.51 -9.42 16.31
C LEU A 106 -4.41 -8.64 17.62
N LEU A 107 -5.36 -8.85 18.54
CA LEU A 107 -5.34 -8.23 19.87
C LEU A 107 -4.09 -8.63 20.66
N LYS A 108 -3.73 -9.93 20.65
CA LYS A 108 -2.52 -10.43 21.33
C LYS A 108 -1.24 -9.88 20.68
N ALA A 109 -1.16 -9.87 19.35
CA ALA A 109 0.01 -9.33 18.64
C ALA A 109 0.18 -7.82 18.88
N LEU A 110 -0.92 -7.06 18.88
CA LEU A 110 -0.91 -5.63 19.17
C LEU A 110 -0.50 -5.35 20.62
N ALA A 111 -1.06 -6.09 21.59
CA ALA A 111 -0.64 -5.98 23.00
C ALA A 111 0.84 -6.30 23.18
N ALA A 112 1.33 -7.39 22.58
CA ALA A 112 2.74 -7.77 22.65
C ALA A 112 3.67 -6.75 21.97
N THR A 113 3.23 -6.11 20.89
CA THR A 113 4.01 -5.09 20.18
C THR A 113 4.02 -3.76 20.93
N THR A 114 2.88 -3.38 21.53
CA THR A 114 2.68 -2.04 22.09
C THR A 114 2.94 -1.96 23.60
N GLY A 115 2.96 -3.11 24.29
CA GLY A 115 2.99 -3.18 25.75
C GLY A 115 1.67 -2.75 26.42
N VAL A 116 0.63 -2.41 25.64
CA VAL A 116 -0.67 -2.02 26.16
C VAL A 116 -1.48 -3.26 26.55
N GLY A 117 -2.14 -3.21 27.71
CA GLY A 117 -3.00 -4.29 28.18
C GLY A 117 -4.17 -4.59 27.23
N ILE A 118 -4.45 -5.89 27.03
CA ILE A 118 -5.51 -6.36 26.10
C ILE A 118 -6.88 -5.75 26.43
N GLU A 119 -7.22 -5.59 27.72
CA GLU A 119 -8.50 -4.99 28.14
C GLU A 119 -8.65 -3.53 27.69
N HIS A 120 -7.57 -2.75 27.72
CA HIS A 120 -7.58 -1.38 27.22
C HIS A 120 -7.77 -1.34 25.70
N ILE A 121 -7.14 -2.27 24.97
CA ILE A 121 -7.32 -2.40 23.51
C ILE A 121 -8.77 -2.78 23.19
N ARG A 122 -9.36 -3.74 23.92
CA ARG A 122 -10.78 -4.15 23.76
C ARG A 122 -11.74 -3.01 24.05
N SER A 123 -11.51 -2.26 25.13
CA SER A 123 -12.32 -1.08 25.46
C SER A 123 -12.26 -0.03 24.35
N SER A 124 -11.06 0.23 23.82
CA SER A 124 -10.88 1.13 22.68
C SER A 124 -11.57 0.60 21.42
N LEU A 125 -11.46 -0.69 21.13
CA LEU A 125 -12.13 -1.33 20.00
C LEU A 125 -13.66 -1.20 20.09
N LYS A 126 -14.24 -1.37 21.28
CA LYS A 126 -15.68 -1.16 21.52
C LYS A 126 -16.10 0.28 21.25
N LYS A 127 -15.24 1.26 21.55
CA LYS A 127 -15.50 2.68 21.33
C LYS A 127 -15.38 3.09 19.86
N TYR A 128 -14.33 2.64 19.17
CA TYR A 128 -14.02 3.09 17.80
C TYR A 128 -14.56 2.17 16.71
N GLY A 129 -14.88 0.91 17.01
CA GLY A 129 -15.39 -0.08 16.04
C GLY A 129 -14.36 -0.58 15.01
N ASP A 130 -13.11 -0.13 15.10
CA ASP A 130 -12.05 -0.44 14.15
C ASP A 130 -10.71 -0.67 14.84
N LEU A 131 -10.21 -1.90 14.75
CA LEU A 131 -8.93 -2.28 15.37
C LEU A 131 -7.74 -1.61 14.69
N GLY A 132 -7.81 -1.29 13.39
CA GLY A 132 -6.75 -0.57 12.68
C GLY A 132 -6.60 0.85 13.20
N VAL A 133 -7.70 1.56 13.40
CA VAL A 133 -7.70 2.92 13.99
C VAL A 133 -7.17 2.90 15.42
N VAL A 134 -7.58 1.91 16.22
CA VAL A 134 -7.06 1.71 17.58
C VAL A 134 -5.55 1.45 17.56
N ALA A 135 -5.09 0.56 16.67
CA ALA A 135 -3.68 0.21 16.55
C ALA A 135 -2.81 1.41 16.16
N GLU A 136 -3.23 2.19 15.16
CA GLU A 136 -2.56 3.41 14.73
C GLU A 136 -2.52 4.47 15.86
N THR A 137 -3.64 4.68 16.56
CA THR A 137 -3.72 5.63 17.68
C THR A 137 -2.78 5.25 18.83
N ILE A 138 -2.66 3.95 19.12
CA ILE A 138 -1.73 3.47 20.15
C ILE A 138 -0.30 3.65 19.67
N ARG A 139 0.01 3.24 18.44
CA ARG A 139 1.38 3.26 17.89
C ARG A 139 1.92 4.67 17.68
N SER A 140 1.09 5.64 17.30
CA SER A 140 1.50 7.04 17.14
C SER A 140 1.99 7.69 18.44
N ARG A 141 1.59 7.15 19.60
CA ARG A 141 2.03 7.62 20.92
C ARG A 141 3.30 6.94 21.43
N GLN A 142 3.76 5.89 20.77
CA GLN A 142 4.93 5.14 21.20
C GLN A 142 6.21 5.73 20.60
N LYS A 143 7.20 5.99 21.44
CA LYS A 143 8.54 6.36 20.97
C LYS A 143 9.26 5.13 20.43
N ILE A 144 9.64 5.16 19.16
CA ILE A 144 10.42 4.08 18.54
C ILE A 144 11.90 4.32 18.88
N LEU A 145 12.51 3.41 19.64
CA LEU A 145 13.92 3.49 20.03
C LEU A 145 14.88 3.11 18.88
N SER A 146 14.47 2.15 18.05
CA SER A 146 15.18 1.73 16.84
C SER A 146 14.18 1.03 15.91
N ALA A 147 13.88 1.64 14.76
CA ALA A 147 12.96 1.05 13.79
C ALA A 147 13.70 0.02 12.92
N PRO A 148 13.11 -1.15 12.64
CA PRO A 148 13.59 -2.03 11.60
C PRO A 148 13.55 -1.38 10.20
N LYS A 149 14.11 -2.09 9.20
CA LYS A 149 13.99 -1.72 7.78
C LYS A 149 12.51 -1.48 7.41
N PRO A 150 12.19 -0.43 6.63
CA PRO A 150 10.81 -0.17 6.22
C PRO A 150 10.20 -1.36 5.48
N LEU A 151 8.88 -1.50 5.60
CA LEU A 151 8.12 -2.54 4.93
C LEU A 151 8.03 -2.24 3.42
N THR A 152 8.05 -3.31 2.62
CA THR A 152 7.78 -3.24 1.17
C THR A 152 6.57 -4.10 0.81
N ILE A 153 5.96 -3.83 -0.34
CA ILE A 153 4.82 -4.58 -0.87
C ILE A 153 5.15 -6.07 -0.98
N SER A 154 6.29 -6.41 -1.58
CA SER A 154 6.73 -7.80 -1.73
C SER A 154 6.84 -8.52 -0.38
N LEU A 155 7.46 -7.86 0.62
CA LEU A 155 7.61 -8.42 1.95
C LEU A 155 6.26 -8.63 2.64
N VAL A 156 5.41 -7.60 2.67
CA VAL A 156 4.09 -7.66 3.32
C VAL A 156 3.24 -8.74 2.65
N PHE A 157 3.13 -8.72 1.32
CA PHE A 157 2.33 -9.70 0.58
C PHE A 157 2.81 -11.13 0.80
N SER A 158 4.14 -11.36 0.76
CA SER A 158 4.74 -12.67 1.04
C SER A 158 4.44 -13.16 2.48
N LYS A 159 4.53 -12.27 3.48
CA LYS A 159 4.19 -12.61 4.87
C LYS A 159 2.70 -12.90 5.06
N LEU A 160 1.81 -12.16 4.39
CA LEU A 160 0.38 -12.44 4.40
C LEU A 160 0.05 -13.78 3.75
N LYS A 161 0.66 -14.10 2.61
CA LYS A 161 0.56 -15.44 1.99
C LYS A 161 1.05 -16.55 2.90
N ASN A 162 2.20 -16.34 3.57
CA ASN A 162 2.73 -17.30 4.53
C ASN A 162 1.72 -17.55 5.66
N ILE A 163 1.20 -16.50 6.28
CA ILE A 163 0.15 -16.57 7.31
C ILE A 163 -1.06 -17.38 6.83
N ALA A 164 -1.54 -17.13 5.61
CA ALA A 164 -2.69 -17.84 5.04
C ALA A 164 -2.42 -19.34 4.84
N SER A 165 -1.21 -19.70 4.44
CA SER A 165 -0.81 -21.11 4.23
C SER A 165 -0.58 -21.92 5.53
N MET A 166 -0.51 -21.27 6.69
CA MET A 166 -0.22 -21.93 7.96
C MET A 166 -1.44 -22.64 8.57
N SER A 167 -1.27 -23.93 8.86
CA SER A 167 -2.26 -24.78 9.53
C SER A 167 -1.64 -25.65 10.64
N GLY A 168 -2.50 -26.28 11.45
CA GLY A 168 -2.09 -27.17 12.54
C GLY A 168 -1.90 -26.49 13.91
N ASN A 169 -1.59 -27.30 14.92
CA ASN A 169 -1.63 -26.90 16.34
C ASN A 169 -0.68 -25.75 16.72
N SER A 170 0.44 -25.57 16.00
CA SER A 170 1.39 -24.48 16.23
C SER A 170 1.14 -23.22 15.39
N ALA A 171 0.16 -23.24 14.47
CA ALA A 171 -0.05 -22.17 13.51
C ALA A 171 -0.40 -20.84 14.19
N GLN A 172 -1.25 -20.86 15.22
CA GLN A 172 -1.70 -19.64 15.89
C GLN A 172 -0.53 -18.83 16.49
N ASN A 173 0.40 -19.49 17.18
CA ASN A 173 1.57 -18.83 17.75
C ASN A 173 2.52 -18.32 16.67
N LYS A 174 2.72 -19.09 15.58
CA LYS A 174 3.57 -18.63 14.47
C LYS A 174 2.96 -17.45 13.73
N LYS A 175 1.64 -17.44 13.49
CA LYS A 175 0.91 -16.31 12.91
C LYS A 175 1.07 -15.06 13.78
N LEU A 176 0.96 -15.22 15.10
CA LEU A 176 1.18 -14.12 16.06
C LEU A 176 2.57 -13.52 15.92
N GLU A 177 3.63 -14.34 15.87
CA GLU A 177 5.01 -13.82 15.73
C GLU A 177 5.23 -13.11 14.39
N ILE A 178 4.66 -13.62 13.29
CA ILE A 178 4.76 -12.92 12.00
C ILE A 178 4.04 -11.58 12.06
N VAL A 179 2.81 -11.52 12.56
CA VAL A 179 2.06 -10.27 12.70
C VAL A 179 2.80 -9.29 13.60
N ARG A 180 3.34 -9.75 14.74
CA ARG A 180 4.18 -8.93 15.64
C ARG A 180 5.38 -8.36 14.89
N SER A 181 6.09 -9.17 14.10
CA SER A 181 7.26 -8.71 13.34
C SER A 181 6.92 -7.62 12.32
N LEU A 182 5.76 -7.72 11.66
CA LEU A 182 5.27 -6.69 10.74
C LEU A 182 4.88 -5.42 11.50
N LEU A 183 4.11 -5.55 12.59
CA LEU A 183 3.66 -4.41 13.39
C LEU A 183 4.81 -3.61 14.00
N VAL A 184 5.91 -4.26 14.39
CA VAL A 184 7.11 -3.57 14.91
C VAL A 184 7.75 -2.69 13.84
N ALA A 185 7.75 -3.13 12.58
CA ALA A 185 8.34 -2.42 11.44
C ALA A 185 7.42 -1.33 10.84
N CYS A 186 6.12 -1.37 11.15
CA CYS A 186 5.16 -0.38 10.66
C CYS A 186 5.50 1.06 11.07
N ARG A 187 5.24 1.98 10.15
CA ARG A 187 5.41 3.43 10.27
C ARG A 187 4.09 4.10 9.90
N GLU A 188 3.74 5.15 10.64
CA GLU A 188 2.56 5.97 10.35
C GLU A 188 1.29 5.12 10.11
N SER A 189 0.61 5.33 8.99
CA SER A 189 -0.65 4.68 8.61
C SER A 189 -0.49 3.23 8.16
N GLU A 190 0.73 2.69 8.02
CA GLU A 190 0.94 1.27 7.71
C GLU A 190 0.26 0.36 8.74
N THR A 191 0.30 0.75 10.01
CA THR A 191 -0.29 -0.05 11.10
C THR A 191 -1.80 -0.22 10.91
N LYS A 192 -2.50 0.86 10.56
CA LYS A 192 -3.95 0.88 10.36
C LYS A 192 -4.34 -0.09 9.24
N TYR A 193 -3.71 0.05 8.09
CA TYR A 193 -4.06 -0.74 6.91
C TYR A 193 -3.57 -2.19 7.00
N LEU A 194 -2.45 -2.45 7.67
CA LEU A 194 -1.99 -3.82 7.91
C LEU A 194 -2.98 -4.59 8.80
N ILE A 195 -3.42 -4.00 9.91
CA ILE A 195 -4.40 -4.64 10.81
C ILE A 195 -5.73 -4.83 10.10
N ARG A 196 -6.19 -3.84 9.34
CA ARG A 196 -7.43 -3.95 8.55
C ARG A 196 -7.33 -5.06 7.50
N SER A 197 -6.21 -5.15 6.79
CA SER A 197 -5.95 -6.25 5.86
C SER A 197 -6.00 -7.61 6.54
N LEU A 198 -5.26 -7.76 7.64
CA LEU A 198 -5.24 -9.00 8.44
C LEU A 198 -6.61 -9.39 9.01
N SER A 199 -7.46 -8.41 9.33
CA SER A 199 -8.84 -8.63 9.80
C SER A 199 -9.83 -9.01 8.69
N GLY A 200 -9.38 -9.04 7.44
CA GLY A 200 -10.21 -9.31 6.26
C GLY A 200 -11.08 -8.13 5.82
N LYS A 201 -10.96 -6.96 6.45
CA LYS A 201 -11.82 -5.79 6.22
C LYS A 201 -10.98 -4.52 6.04
N LEU A 202 -10.65 -4.19 4.79
CA LEU A 202 -9.82 -3.01 4.48
C LEU A 202 -10.52 -1.67 4.74
N ARG A 203 -11.85 -1.60 4.60
CA ARG A 203 -12.70 -0.45 5.01
C ARG A 203 -12.29 0.92 4.40
N ILE A 204 -11.83 0.92 3.15
CA ILE A 204 -11.47 2.16 2.44
C ILE A 204 -12.50 2.59 1.38
N GLY A 205 -13.62 1.88 1.24
CA GLY A 205 -14.64 2.20 0.23
C GLY A 205 -14.23 1.91 -1.22
N LEU A 206 -13.12 1.19 -1.42
CA LEU A 206 -12.61 0.81 -2.74
C LEU A 206 -13.28 -0.48 -3.25
N ALA A 207 -13.87 -0.41 -4.43
CA ALA A 207 -14.50 -1.56 -5.10
C ALA A 207 -13.59 -2.13 -6.19
N GLU A 208 -13.78 -3.41 -6.52
CA GLU A 208 -13.01 -4.12 -7.56
C GLU A 208 -13.06 -3.40 -8.91
N GLN A 209 -14.25 -2.94 -9.32
CA GLN A 209 -14.41 -2.17 -10.55
C GLN A 209 -13.54 -0.90 -10.58
N THR A 210 -13.42 -0.21 -9.45
CA THR A 210 -12.60 1.00 -9.34
C THR A 210 -11.11 0.69 -9.45
N VAL A 211 -10.66 -0.43 -8.88
CA VAL A 211 -9.28 -0.92 -9.04
C VAL A 211 -8.99 -1.22 -10.51
N LEU A 212 -9.90 -1.92 -11.20
CA LEU A 212 -9.74 -2.24 -12.62
C LEU A 212 -9.73 -0.99 -13.50
N THR A 213 -10.64 -0.03 -13.26
CA THR A 213 -10.65 1.24 -13.99
C THR A 213 -9.38 2.04 -13.75
N ALA A 214 -8.89 2.12 -12.51
CA ALA A 214 -7.65 2.83 -12.18
C ALA A 214 -6.43 2.18 -12.85
N LEU A 215 -6.38 0.85 -12.88
CA LEU A 215 -5.30 0.12 -13.55
C LEU A 215 -5.34 0.35 -15.06
N GLY A 216 -6.52 0.26 -15.69
CA GLY A 216 -6.69 0.55 -17.12
C GLY A 216 -6.28 1.98 -17.47
N GLN A 217 -6.70 2.96 -16.66
CA GLN A 217 -6.30 4.36 -16.82
C GLN A 217 -4.79 4.52 -16.68
N ALA A 218 -4.17 3.89 -15.69
CA ALA A 218 -2.73 3.96 -15.47
C ALA A 218 -1.95 3.40 -16.67
N VAL A 219 -2.36 2.24 -17.20
CA VAL A 219 -1.73 1.63 -18.38
C VAL A 219 -1.90 2.51 -19.63
N ALA A 220 -3.08 3.10 -19.82
CA ALA A 220 -3.35 3.94 -20.99
C ALA A 220 -2.56 5.26 -20.94
N MET A 221 -2.47 5.91 -19.77
CA MET A 221 -1.70 7.15 -19.60
C MET A 221 -0.20 6.89 -19.57
N THR A 222 0.22 5.77 -19.00
CA THR A 222 1.63 5.44 -18.80
C THR A 222 1.84 3.99 -19.25
N PRO A 223 2.06 3.75 -20.55
CA PRO A 223 2.37 2.42 -21.03
C PRO A 223 3.63 1.90 -20.36
N PHE A 224 3.51 0.81 -19.60
CA PHE A 224 4.64 0.14 -18.93
C PHE A 224 4.81 -1.32 -19.36
N HIS A 225 4.12 -1.75 -20.41
CA HIS A 225 4.26 -3.06 -21.03
C HIS A 225 5.07 -2.93 -22.33
N PHE A 226 6.38 -2.75 -22.24
CA PHE A 226 7.23 -2.74 -23.42
C PHE A 226 7.63 -4.16 -23.82
N LYS A 227 7.70 -4.43 -25.12
CA LYS A 227 8.38 -5.64 -25.61
C LYS A 227 9.87 -5.49 -25.30
N ALA A 228 10.54 -6.61 -25.03
CA ALA A 228 11.97 -6.62 -24.68
C ALA A 228 12.86 -5.94 -25.74
N ASP A 229 12.40 -5.86 -26.99
CA ASP A 229 13.12 -5.29 -28.14
C ASP A 229 12.58 -3.92 -28.61
N ASP A 230 11.74 -3.26 -27.80
CA ASP A 230 11.15 -1.96 -28.16
C ASP A 230 12.06 -0.80 -27.73
N GLU A 231 12.77 -0.18 -28.69
CA GLU A 231 13.62 0.99 -28.47
C GLU A 231 12.86 2.31 -28.39
N SER A 232 11.52 2.28 -28.45
CA SER A 232 10.70 3.49 -28.38
C SER A 232 10.94 4.27 -27.08
N PRO A 233 10.95 5.61 -27.11
CA PRO A 233 11.13 6.41 -25.92
C PRO A 233 10.02 6.13 -24.92
N ARG A 234 10.39 6.01 -23.64
CA ARG A 234 9.47 5.72 -22.55
C ARG A 234 8.40 6.81 -22.44
N ILE A 235 7.15 6.44 -22.67
CA ILE A 235 6.00 7.34 -22.52
C ILE A 235 5.64 7.42 -21.03
N VAL A 236 5.91 8.56 -20.40
CA VAL A 236 5.60 8.79 -18.98
C VAL A 236 4.17 9.29 -18.79
N ASP A 237 3.66 10.06 -19.76
CA ASP A 237 2.29 10.56 -19.76
C ASP A 237 1.80 10.80 -21.19
N ALA A 238 1.00 9.88 -21.72
CA ALA A 238 0.36 9.95 -23.02
C ALA A 238 -0.75 11.00 -23.10
N SER A 239 -1.27 11.46 -21.95
CA SER A 239 -2.29 12.51 -21.88
C SER A 239 -1.71 13.91 -21.83
N ASN A 240 -0.38 14.04 -21.74
CA ASN A 240 0.28 15.33 -21.60
C ASN A 240 -0.04 16.26 -22.78
N GLY A 241 -0.50 17.47 -22.47
CA GLY A 241 -0.89 18.47 -23.48
C GLY A 241 -2.27 18.24 -24.10
N ILE A 242 -3.04 17.25 -23.65
CA ILE A 242 -4.38 16.94 -24.13
C ILE A 242 -5.40 17.32 -23.04
N SER A 243 -6.53 17.95 -23.42
CA SER A 243 -7.61 18.24 -22.47
C SER A 243 -8.30 16.95 -21.99
N SER A 244 -8.96 17.00 -20.84
CA SER A 244 -9.66 15.83 -20.29
C SER A 244 -10.75 15.29 -21.23
N GLU A 245 -11.46 16.17 -21.94
CA GLU A 245 -12.48 15.78 -22.94
C GLU A 245 -11.87 15.08 -24.16
N GLN A 246 -10.76 15.61 -24.66
CA GLN A 246 -10.03 15.01 -25.79
C GLN A 246 -9.44 13.66 -25.40
N TRP A 247 -8.81 13.56 -24.22
CA TRP A 247 -8.25 12.30 -23.73
C TRP A 247 -9.33 11.24 -23.56
N LYS A 248 -10.49 11.61 -23.02
CA LYS A 248 -11.64 10.69 -22.93
C LYS A 248 -12.08 10.19 -24.31
N THR A 249 -12.13 11.08 -25.30
CA THR A 249 -12.49 10.70 -26.67
C THR A 249 -11.47 9.72 -27.25
N VAL A 250 -10.17 9.93 -27.02
CA VAL A 250 -9.12 8.99 -27.44
C VAL A 250 -9.36 7.61 -26.83
N LEU A 251 -9.61 7.53 -25.52
CA LEU A 251 -9.88 6.28 -24.83
C LEU A 251 -11.15 5.57 -25.32
N ASP A 252 -12.20 6.32 -25.64
CA ASP A 252 -13.47 5.76 -26.12
C ASP A 252 -13.36 5.22 -27.58
N THR A 253 -12.34 5.66 -28.33
CA THR A 253 -12.11 5.27 -29.73
C THR A 253 -11.00 4.24 -29.96
N ALA A 254 -10.24 3.91 -28.92
CA ALA A 254 -9.11 2.97 -28.96
C ALA A 254 -9.55 1.52 -28.72
#